data_AF-F3GJG8-F1
#
_entry.id   AF-F3GJG8-F1
#
_cell.length_a   1.000
_cell.length_b   1.000
_cell.length_c   1.000
_cell.angle_alpha   90.00
_cell.angle_beta   90.00
_cell.angle_gamma   90.00
#
_symmetry.space_group_name_H-M   'P 1'
#
loop_
_entity.id
_entity.type
_entity.pdbx_description
1 polymer ?
#
loop_
_entity_poly.entity_id
_entity_poly.type
_entity_poly.pdbx_seq_one_letter_code
_entity_poly.pdbx_strand_id
1 'polypeptide(L)'
;MIVALGHQGEVEKVIVDTLHFKGNYPDSCSIQGALVKGGTDSQIETQSLFWRELLPSQKLTMHAEHEFAEQIKAIGPITHIRLNVFPDGGVSRLRVLGKVAR
;
A
#
# COMPACT_ATOMS: atom_id res chain seq x y z
N MET A 1 8.12 0.24 2.16
CA MET A 1 7.66 0.78 3.47
C MET A 1 6.56 -0.12 4.01
N ILE A 2 6.58 -0.48 5.30
CA ILE A 2 5.51 -1.22 5.97
C ILE A 2 4.76 -0.29 6.92
N VAL A 3 3.43 -0.36 6.93
CA VAL A 3 2.57 0.49 7.76
C VAL A 3 1.50 -0.36 8.44
N ALA A 4 1.34 -0.19 9.75
CA ALA A 4 0.22 -0.72 10.50
C ALA A 4 -1.00 0.21 10.33
N LEU A 5 -2.15 -0.36 9.99
CA LEU A 5 -3.41 0.37 9.93
C LEU A 5 -3.89 0.68 11.35
N GLY A 6 -4.61 1.78 11.52
CA GLY A 6 -5.17 2.14 12.83
C GLY A 6 -6.18 1.13 13.36
N HIS A 7 -6.84 0.38 12.47
CA HIS A 7 -7.76 -0.71 12.79
C HIS A 7 -7.64 -1.82 11.75
N GLN A 8 -7.99 -3.05 12.13
CA GLN A 8 -8.21 -4.13 11.18
C GLN A 8 -9.36 -3.74 10.23
N GLY A 9 -9.16 -3.92 8.93
CA GLY A 9 -10.19 -3.56 7.95
C GLY A 9 -10.02 -4.20 6.59
N GLU A 10 -11.10 -4.13 5.81
CA GLU A 10 -11.10 -4.49 4.39
C GLU A 10 -10.93 -3.22 3.56
N VAL A 11 -9.94 -3.23 2.66
CA VAL A 11 -9.59 -2.07 1.85
C VAL A 11 -10.48 -2.03 0.61
N GLU A 12 -11.05 -0.86 0.33
CA GLU A 12 -11.93 -0.61 -0.83
C GLU A 12 -11.29 0.37 -1.83
N LYS A 13 -10.42 1.25 -1.35
CA LYS A 13 -9.73 2.23 -2.19
C LYS A 13 -8.36 2.59 -1.62
N VAL A 14 -7.39 2.74 -2.51
CA VAL A 14 -6.07 3.32 -2.20
C VAL A 14 -5.89 4.60 -2.99
N ILE A 15 -5.29 5.60 -2.34
CA ILE A 15 -4.85 6.83 -3.00
C ILE A 15 -3.34 6.97 -2.83
N VAL A 16 -2.62 7.07 -3.94
CA VAL A 16 -1.17 7.30 -3.98
C VAL A 16 -0.90 8.66 -4.59
N ASP A 17 -0.27 9.53 -3.82
CA ASP A 17 -0.05 10.92 -4.17
C ASP A 17 1.43 11.19 -4.44
N THR A 18 1.77 11.67 -5.64
CA THR A 18 3.12 12.09 -6.04
C THR A 18 3.26 13.62 -6.11
N LEU A 19 2.36 14.38 -5.47
CA LEU A 19 2.47 15.83 -5.36
C LEU A 19 3.86 16.25 -4.86
N HIS A 20 4.33 17.38 -5.39
CA HIS A 20 5.70 17.91 -5.27
C HIS A 20 6.84 17.06 -5.88
N PHE A 21 6.63 15.79 -6.23
CA PHE A 21 7.62 14.97 -6.93
C PHE A 21 7.52 15.19 -8.45
N LYS A 22 8.31 16.16 -8.97
CA LYS A 22 8.33 16.59 -10.38
C LYS A 22 9.43 15.95 -11.25
N GLY A 23 10.15 14.99 -10.70
CA GLY A 23 11.28 14.36 -11.42
C GLY A 23 11.82 13.13 -10.72
N ASN A 24 11.54 12.98 -9.43
CA ASN A 24 11.90 11.83 -8.58
C ASN A 24 10.65 11.13 -8.02
N TYR A 25 9.57 11.05 -8.81
CA TYR A 25 8.44 10.19 -8.51
C TYR A 25 8.75 8.76 -9.00
N PRO A 26 8.23 7.72 -8.36
CA PRO A 26 8.44 6.36 -8.83
C PRO A 26 7.68 6.10 -10.13
N ASP A 27 8.26 5.31 -11.03
CA ASP A 27 7.59 4.92 -12.28
C ASP A 27 6.35 4.06 -12.02
N SER A 28 6.41 3.21 -11.00
CA SER A 28 5.26 2.41 -10.56
C SER A 28 5.27 2.11 -9.06
N CYS A 29 4.11 1.71 -8.55
CA CYS A 29 3.96 1.19 -7.20
C CYS A 29 3.07 -0.05 -7.16
N SER A 30 3.27 -0.89 -6.14
CA SER A 30 2.34 -1.95 -5.77
C SER A 30 2.12 -1.96 -4.26
N ILE A 31 1.04 -2.58 -3.81
CA ILE A 31 0.75 -2.72 -2.37
C ILE A 31 0.45 -4.18 -2.05
N GLN A 32 1.09 -4.68 -1.01
CA GLN A 32 0.75 -5.95 -0.39
C GLN A 32 0.05 -5.70 0.95
N GLY A 33 -0.75 -6.65 1.41
CA GLY A 33 -1.46 -6.58 2.68
C GLY A 33 -1.53 -7.92 3.39
N ALA A 34 -1.58 -7.87 4.73
CA ALA A 34 -1.79 -9.04 5.54
C ALA A 34 -2.45 -8.73 6.89
N LEU A 35 -3.11 -9.76 7.42
CA LEU A 35 -3.51 -9.83 8.81
C LEU A 35 -2.34 -10.41 9.64
N VAL A 36 -1.58 -9.52 10.26
CA VAL A 36 -0.44 -9.90 11.11
C VAL A 36 -0.95 -10.26 12.51
N LYS A 37 -0.59 -11.45 12.99
CA LYS A 37 -1.03 -11.99 14.30
C LYS A 37 -0.03 -11.75 15.43
N GLY A 38 1.10 -11.12 15.14
CA GLY A 38 2.19 -10.83 16.08
C GLY A 38 3.57 -10.99 15.43
N GLY A 39 4.59 -10.60 16.19
CA GLY A 39 5.99 -10.67 15.77
C GLY A 39 6.73 -9.37 16.06
N THR A 40 8.06 -9.44 16.11
CA THR A 40 8.92 -8.26 16.14
C THR A 40 8.96 -7.57 14.78
N ASP A 41 9.44 -6.33 14.71
CA ASP A 41 9.54 -5.58 13.45
C ASP A 41 10.33 -6.34 12.36
N SER A 42 11.43 -7.00 12.72
CA SER A 42 12.22 -7.81 11.79
C SER A 42 11.47 -9.07 11.32
N GLN A 43 10.66 -9.68 12.19
CA GLN A 43 9.79 -10.80 11.80
C GLN A 43 8.68 -10.32 10.86
N ILE A 44 8.10 -9.14 11.11
CA ILE A 44 7.08 -8.54 10.24
C ILE A 44 7.69 -8.21 8.87
N GLU A 45 8.90 -7.65 8.83
CA GLU A 45 9.63 -7.39 7.59
C GLU A 45 9.82 -8.67 6.77
N THR A 46 10.27 -9.76 7.41
CA THR A 46 10.44 -11.06 6.76
C THR A 46 9.11 -11.63 6.27
N GLN A 47 8.05 -11.58 7.09
CA GLN A 47 6.70 -12.03 6.69
C GLN A 47 6.17 -11.23 5.49
N SER A 48 6.49 -9.93 5.43
CA SER A 48 5.99 -9.04 4.37
C SER A 48 6.43 -9.42 2.96
N LEU A 49 7.52 -10.19 2.83
CA LEU A 49 7.97 -10.75 1.56
C LEU A 49 6.94 -11.70 0.94
N PHE A 50 6.06 -12.28 1.76
CA PHE A 50 5.06 -13.27 1.36
C PHE A 50 3.62 -12.76 1.49
N TRP A 51 3.42 -11.47 1.79
CA TRP A 51 2.08 -10.90 1.89
C TRP A 51 1.37 -10.90 0.54
N ARG A 52 0.05 -11.08 0.58
CA ARG A 52 -0.78 -11.12 -0.63
C ARG A 52 -0.84 -9.74 -1.27
N GLU A 53 -0.93 -9.73 -2.59
CA GLU A 53 -1.05 -8.50 -3.36
C GLU A 53 -2.45 -7.88 -3.15
N LEU A 54 -2.47 -6.67 -2.61
CA LEU A 54 -3.67 -5.86 -2.43
C LEU A 54 -3.92 -4.97 -3.65
N LEU A 55 -2.86 -4.34 -4.16
CA LEU A 55 -2.87 -3.53 -5.37
C LEU A 55 -1.73 -4.02 -6.28
N PRO A 56 -2.03 -4.60 -7.47
CA PRO A 56 -1.01 -4.96 -8.46
C PRO A 56 -0.23 -3.73 -8.93
N SER A 57 0.93 -3.94 -9.55
CA SER A 57 1.76 -2.84 -10.05
C SER A 57 0.96 -1.87 -10.93
N GLN A 58 0.91 -0.60 -10.52
CA GLN A 58 0.28 0.50 -11.23
C GLN A 58 1.33 1.53 -11.63
N LYS A 59 1.19 2.07 -12.85
CA LYS A 59 1.98 3.23 -13.28
C LYS A 59 1.57 4.45 -12.49
N LEU A 60 2.56 5.26 -12.15
CA LEU A 60 2.36 6.58 -11.57
C LEU A 60 2.82 7.65 -12.54
N THR A 61 2.30 8.84 -12.31
CA THR A 61 2.62 10.04 -13.06
C THR A 61 3.13 11.11 -12.11
N MET A 62 3.85 12.05 -12.69
CA MET A 62 4.45 13.17 -12.00
C MET A 62 3.38 14.09 -11.40
N HIS A 63 3.57 14.51 -10.15
CA HIS A 63 2.76 15.58 -9.52
C HIS A 63 1.25 15.34 -9.60
N ALA A 64 0.80 14.13 -9.25
CA ALA A 64 -0.60 13.73 -9.41
C ALA A 64 -1.09 12.88 -8.23
N GLU A 65 -2.41 12.92 -8.02
CA GLU A 65 -3.12 11.99 -7.14
C GLU A 65 -3.64 10.83 -7.98
N HIS A 66 -3.37 9.61 -7.53
CA HIS A 66 -3.77 8.37 -8.21
C HIS A 66 -4.73 7.61 -7.33
N GLU A 67 -5.98 7.47 -7.79
CA GLU A 67 -7.02 6.72 -7.09
C GLU A 67 -7.18 5.33 -7.69
N PHE A 68 -7.09 4.31 -6.85
CA PHE A 68 -7.24 2.91 -7.23
C PHE A 68 -8.35 2.27 -6.40
N ALA A 69 -9.49 2.01 -7.02
CA ALA A 69 -10.60 1.28 -6.42
C ALA A 69 -10.86 -0.03 -7.17
N GLU A 70 -10.92 0.03 -8.50
CA GLU A 70 -11.21 -1.13 -9.35
C GLU A 70 -10.06 -2.16 -9.38
N GLN A 71 -8.83 -1.70 -9.14
CA GLN A 71 -7.62 -2.53 -9.13
C GLN A 71 -7.38 -3.22 -7.78
N ILE A 72 -8.16 -2.87 -6.75
CA ILE A 72 -8.01 -3.44 -5.41
C ILE A 72 -8.49 -4.88 -5.42
N LYS A 73 -7.60 -5.79 -5.02
CA LYS A 73 -7.91 -7.21 -4.86
C LYS A 73 -8.55 -7.44 -3.49
N ALA A 74 -9.68 -8.14 -3.49
CA ALA A 74 -10.33 -8.59 -2.27
C ALA A 74 -9.49 -9.70 -1.60
N ILE A 75 -8.61 -9.30 -0.68
CA ILE A 75 -7.82 -10.22 0.14
C ILE A 75 -8.45 -10.46 1.52
N GLY A 76 -9.59 -9.83 1.83
CA GLY A 76 -10.21 -9.89 3.16
C GLY A 76 -9.52 -8.96 4.16
N PRO A 77 -9.84 -9.08 5.47
CA PRO A 77 -9.35 -8.15 6.48
C PRO A 77 -7.82 -8.17 6.63
N ILE A 78 -7.23 -6.99 6.76
CA ILE A 78 -5.80 -6.80 6.99
C ILE A 78 -5.54 -5.83 8.13
N THR A 79 -4.35 -5.91 8.72
CA THR A 79 -3.86 -4.96 9.75
C THR A 79 -2.63 -4.20 9.29
N HIS A 80 -1.92 -4.71 8.29
CA HIS A 80 -0.70 -4.09 7.78
C HIS A 80 -0.71 -4.06 6.26
N ILE A 81 -0.04 -3.04 5.71
CA ILE A 81 0.26 -2.95 4.29
C ILE A 81 1.74 -2.73 4.08
N ARG A 82 2.23 -3.14 2.91
CA ARG A 82 3.57 -2.82 2.41
C ARG A 82 3.43 -2.08 1.08
N LEU A 83 3.87 -0.82 1.06
CA LEU A 83 4.04 -0.05 -0.17
C LEU A 83 5.40 -0.40 -0.78
N ASN A 84 5.37 -0.84 -2.04
CA ASN A 84 6.53 -1.05 -2.89
C ASN A 84 6.53 0.01 -4.00
N VAL A 85 7.68 0.64 -4.24
CA VAL A 85 7.90 1.63 -5.30
C VAL A 85 9.04 1.15 -6.18
N PHE A 86 8.95 1.39 -7.49
CA PHE A 86 9.90 0.86 -8.46
C PHE A 86 10.34 1.92 -9.48
N PRO A 87 11.64 1.99 -9.84
CA PRO A 87 12.77 1.35 -9.13
C PRO A 87 13.05 2.03 -7.78
N ASP A 88 12.81 3.33 -7.71
CA ASP A 88 12.94 4.20 -6.55
C ASP A 88 12.06 5.46 -6.77
N GLY A 89 12.07 6.40 -5.83
CA GLY A 89 11.33 7.66 -5.92
C GLY A 89 10.50 7.97 -4.67
N GLY A 90 9.85 9.12 -4.68
CA GLY A 90 9.06 9.62 -3.56
C GLY A 90 7.55 9.63 -3.80
N VAL A 91 6.83 9.26 -2.75
CA VAL A 91 5.37 9.38 -2.63
C VAL A 91 5.10 10.37 -1.50
N SER A 92 4.29 11.38 -1.75
CA SER A 92 3.93 12.41 -0.77
C SER A 92 2.97 11.86 0.27
N ARG A 93 1.90 11.19 -0.18
CA ARG A 93 0.87 10.62 0.69
C ARG A 93 0.41 9.26 0.20
N LEU A 94 0.09 8.41 1.15
CA LEU A 94 -0.61 7.16 0.95
C LEU A 94 -1.87 7.19 1.80
N ARG A 95 -3.04 6.98 1.19
CA ARG A 95 -4.31 6.82 1.92
C ARG A 95 -4.87 5.44 1.62
N VAL A 96 -5.25 4.74 2.67
CA VAL A 96 -5.91 3.43 2.60
C VAL A 96 -7.31 3.61 3.16
N LEU A 97 -8.31 3.51 2.30
CA LEU A 97 -9.72 3.68 2.65
C LEU A 97 -10.43 2.33 2.58
N GLY A 98 -11.34 2.11 3.50
CA GLY A 98 -12.07 0.87 3.59
C GLY A 98 -12.97 0.84 4.82
N LYS A 99 -13.47 -0.35 5.12
CA LYS A 99 -14.37 -0.58 6.25
C LYS A 99 -13.62 -1.28 7.37
N VAL A 100 -13.86 -0.83 8.60
CA VAL A 100 -13.37 -1.52 9.80
C VAL A 100 -14.04 -2.89 9.85
N ALA A 101 -13.23 -3.94 9.96
CA ALA A 101 -13.73 -5.29 10.12
C ALA A 101 -14.25 -5.46 11.55
N ARG A 102 -15.46 -6.01 11.69
CA ARG A 102 -16.06 -6.33 13.00
C ARG A 102 -15.69 -7.72 13.46
#